data_AF-A0A7S0IKN1-F1
#
_entry.id   AF-A0A7S0IKN1-F1
#
_cell.length_a   1.000
_cell.length_b   1.000
_cell.length_c   1.000
_cell.angle_alpha   90.00
_cell.angle_beta   90.00
_cell.angle_gamma   90.00
#
_symmetry.space_group_name_H-M   'P 1'
#
loop_
_entity.id
_entity.type
_entity.pdbx_description
1 polymer ?
#
loop_
_entity_poly.entity_id
_entity_poly.type
_entity_poly.pdbx_seq_one_letter_code
_entity_poly.pdbx_strand_id
1 'polypeptide(L)'
;RGVFDTAVRDAAVGCVAAHPRIGSAPTANAGGAPADSARAWSSTCRRALIAVHANLDLALEGAEPMNAGASSKAKLVPAGEEPPPPIGFDAAAEMDGANGRPSSPVALRRAITMLHVIAAMLRATLPTAAAAPVPAELILAAARRTLDCDGAASSAAPGLPAIALRVETLAALPDAHVAAADVVVALVECGGVAMTALAGPVARLVDSCLRRGDGSGRRKEGGGGGGGGGDWGTC
;
A
#
# COMPACT_ATOMS: atom_id res chain seq x y z
N ARG A 1 26.30 2.99 -0.93
CA ARG A 1 26.04 1.70 -1.61
C ARG A 1 26.33 0.59 -0.61
N GLY A 2 25.32 0.08 0.09
CA GLY A 2 25.45 -0.99 1.09
C GLY A 2 24.86 -2.29 0.53
N VAL A 3 25.73 -3.26 0.21
CA VAL A 3 25.34 -4.62 -0.22
C VAL A 3 24.92 -5.48 1.00
N PHE A 4 25.16 -5.01 2.22
CA PHE A 4 24.82 -5.67 3.48
C PHE A 4 23.36 -5.47 3.95
N ASP A 5 22.56 -4.69 3.24
CA ASP A 5 21.24 -4.23 3.73
C ASP A 5 20.05 -5.04 3.16
N THR A 6 20.18 -5.61 1.95
CA THR A 6 19.08 -6.35 1.31
C THR A 6 18.81 -7.68 2.00
N ALA A 7 19.84 -8.48 2.31
CA ALA A 7 19.65 -9.79 2.95
C ALA A 7 19.05 -9.66 4.36
N VAL A 8 19.45 -8.64 5.13
CA VAL A 8 18.92 -8.36 6.46
C VAL A 8 17.46 -7.90 6.36
N ARG A 9 17.18 -6.97 5.44
CA ARG A 9 15.81 -6.52 5.16
C ARG A 9 14.91 -7.68 4.72
N ASP A 10 15.38 -8.53 3.81
CA ASP A 10 14.61 -9.65 3.27
C ASP A 10 14.37 -10.71 4.37
N ALA A 11 15.35 -10.95 5.24
CA ALA A 11 15.19 -11.77 6.43
C ALA A 11 14.17 -11.16 7.41
N ALA A 12 14.23 -9.85 7.66
CA ALA A 12 13.27 -9.16 8.53
C ALA A 12 11.85 -9.20 7.95
N VAL A 13 11.69 -8.98 6.64
CA VAL A 13 10.44 -9.15 5.91
C VAL A 13 9.90 -10.57 6.08
N GLY A 14 10.76 -11.58 5.87
CA GLY A 14 10.41 -12.98 6.07
C GLY A 14 9.96 -13.27 7.50
N CYS A 15 10.67 -12.76 8.51
CA CYS A 15 10.31 -12.93 9.92
C CYS A 15 8.95 -12.29 10.26
N VAL A 16 8.68 -11.07 9.80
CA VAL A 16 7.39 -10.40 10.03
C VAL A 16 6.26 -11.15 9.34
N ALA A 17 6.49 -11.62 8.11
CA ALA A 17 5.48 -12.36 7.35
C ALA A 17 5.19 -13.74 7.93
N ALA A 18 6.22 -14.46 8.39
CA ALA A 18 6.08 -15.80 8.93
C ALA A 18 5.55 -15.82 10.37
N HIS A 19 5.71 -14.74 11.14
CA HIS A 19 5.36 -14.69 12.56
C HIS A 19 4.40 -13.51 12.82
N PRO A 20 3.18 -13.55 12.24
CA PRO A 20 2.21 -12.49 12.46
C PRO A 20 1.82 -12.44 13.94
N ARG A 21 1.66 -11.23 14.47
CA ARG A 21 1.31 -11.01 15.88
C ARG A 21 0.09 -10.11 15.97
N ILE A 22 -0.85 -10.48 16.83
CA ILE A 22 -1.73 -9.50 17.46
C ILE A 22 -0.78 -8.59 18.25
N GLY A 23 -0.91 -7.26 18.20
CA GLY A 23 0.02 -6.33 18.86
C GLY A 23 0.22 -6.59 20.35
N SER A 24 0.92 -5.69 21.06
CA SER A 24 1.29 -5.83 22.49
C SER A 24 0.13 -5.95 23.51
N ALA A 25 -1.11 -6.15 23.08
CA ALA A 25 -2.25 -6.38 23.96
C ALA A 25 -2.48 -7.88 24.16
N PRO A 26 -2.37 -8.40 25.40
CA PRO A 26 -2.71 -9.78 25.71
C PRO A 26 -4.23 -9.93 25.68
N THR A 27 -4.78 -10.61 24.68
CA THR A 27 -6.18 -11.04 24.76
C THR A 27 -6.25 -12.31 25.59
N ALA A 28 -6.61 -12.14 26.87
CA ALA A 28 -7.15 -13.22 27.66
C ALA A 28 -8.42 -13.74 26.96
N ASN A 29 -8.49 -15.05 26.76
CA ASN A 29 -9.52 -15.83 26.06
C ASN A 29 -9.19 -16.14 24.60
N ALA A 30 -8.61 -17.32 24.40
CA ALA A 30 -8.44 -17.93 23.10
C ALA A 30 -8.94 -19.38 23.15
N GLY A 31 -10.19 -19.58 22.73
CA GLY A 31 -10.63 -20.87 22.25
C GLY A 31 -10.06 -21.11 20.85
N GLY A 32 -9.16 -22.08 20.72
CA GLY A 32 -8.73 -22.65 19.44
C GLY A 32 -7.58 -21.94 18.72
N ALA A 33 -6.38 -22.56 18.74
CA ALA A 33 -5.15 -22.12 18.04
C ALA A 33 -5.28 -21.63 16.57
N PRO A 34 -6.17 -22.17 15.71
CA PRO A 34 -6.30 -21.66 14.34
C PRO A 34 -7.03 -20.30 14.24
N ALA A 35 -7.92 -19.96 15.18
CA ALA A 35 -8.61 -18.66 15.19
C ALA A 35 -7.66 -17.51 15.55
N ASP A 36 -6.73 -17.74 16.47
CA ASP A 36 -5.72 -16.75 16.88
C ASP A 36 -4.72 -16.44 15.75
N SER A 37 -4.35 -17.47 14.98
CA SER A 37 -3.42 -17.33 13.85
C SER A 37 -4.01 -16.47 12.72
N ALA A 38 -5.29 -16.68 12.38
CA ALA A 38 -6.00 -15.87 11.41
C ALA A 38 -6.14 -14.41 11.87
N ARG A 39 -6.45 -14.19 13.15
CA ARG A 39 -6.56 -12.85 13.74
C ARG A 39 -5.21 -12.13 13.74
N ALA A 40 -4.13 -12.82 14.09
CA ALA A 40 -2.77 -12.30 14.08
C ALA A 40 -2.32 -11.89 12.66
N TRP A 41 -2.58 -12.75 11.67
CA TRP A 41 -2.28 -12.47 10.26
C TRP A 41 -3.01 -11.20 9.80
N SER A 42 -4.31 -11.13 10.08
CA SER A 42 -5.17 -10.02 9.67
C SER A 42 -4.77 -8.71 10.31
N SER A 43 -4.47 -8.74 11.61
CA SER A 43 -3.97 -7.58 12.35
C SER A 43 -2.65 -7.10 11.76
N THR A 44 -1.70 -8.00 11.49
CA THR A 44 -0.40 -7.67 10.90
C THR A 44 -0.56 -7.10 9.49
N CYS A 45 -1.41 -7.69 8.65
CA CYS A 45 -1.70 -7.19 7.31
C CYS A 45 -2.31 -5.78 7.34
N ARG A 46 -3.30 -5.52 8.21
CA ARG A 46 -3.89 -4.18 8.38
C ARG A 46 -2.85 -3.15 8.82
N ARG A 47 -1.98 -3.51 9.77
CA ARG A 47 -0.90 -2.61 10.23
C ARG A 47 0.07 -2.28 9.09
N ALA A 48 0.45 -3.28 8.29
CA ALA A 48 1.31 -3.07 7.13
C ALA A 48 0.63 -2.15 6.09
N LEU A 49 -0.65 -2.37 5.79
CA LEU A 49 -1.40 -1.53 4.85
C LEU A 49 -1.56 -0.08 5.36
N ILE A 50 -1.85 0.11 6.65
CA ILE A 50 -1.89 1.45 7.27
C ILE A 50 -0.53 2.12 7.15
N ALA A 51 0.56 1.38 7.44
CA ALA A 51 1.92 1.88 7.31
C ALA A 51 2.28 2.24 5.85
N VAL A 52 1.88 1.43 4.86
CA VAL A 52 2.03 1.78 3.44
C VAL A 52 1.34 3.10 3.16
N HIS A 53 0.06 3.25 3.51
CA HIS A 53 -0.66 4.48 3.22
C HIS A 53 -0.06 5.71 3.90
N ALA A 54 0.32 5.60 5.17
CA ALA A 54 0.95 6.70 5.92
C ALA A 54 2.31 7.11 5.36
N ASN A 55 3.13 6.14 4.94
CA ASN A 55 4.42 6.44 4.31
C ASN A 55 4.25 7.01 2.90
N LEU A 56 3.27 6.55 2.13
CA LEU A 56 2.93 7.13 0.83
C LEU A 56 2.43 8.58 0.96
N ASP A 57 1.60 8.89 1.97
CA ASP A 57 1.15 10.27 2.24
C ASP A 57 2.34 11.24 2.41
N LEU A 58 3.42 10.79 3.06
CA LEU A 58 4.64 11.58 3.28
C LEU A 58 5.58 11.56 2.07
N ALA A 59 5.68 10.42 1.39
CA ALA A 59 6.59 10.24 0.27
C ALA A 59 6.13 10.99 -0.98
N LEU A 60 4.83 10.96 -1.24
CA LEU A 60 4.20 11.43 -2.47
C LEU A 60 3.48 12.77 -2.29
N GLU A 61 3.76 13.49 -1.21
CA GLU A 61 3.23 14.83 -0.97
C GLU A 61 3.52 15.75 -2.17
N GLY A 62 2.46 16.28 -2.80
CA GLY A 62 2.56 17.09 -4.03
C GLY A 62 2.58 16.31 -5.35
N ALA A 63 2.64 14.97 -5.33
CA ALA A 63 2.55 14.12 -6.52
C ALA A 63 1.29 13.25 -6.56
N GLU A 64 0.39 13.42 -5.58
CA GLU A 64 -0.92 12.79 -5.56
C GLU A 64 -2.00 13.74 -5.03
N PRO A 65 -3.29 13.47 -5.31
CA PRO A 65 -4.39 14.23 -4.73
C PRO A 65 -4.37 14.19 -3.20
N MET A 66 -4.74 15.31 -2.57
CA MET A 66 -4.89 15.36 -1.11
C MET A 66 -5.85 14.25 -0.64
N ASN A 67 -5.43 13.51 0.39
CA ASN A 67 -6.18 12.39 0.98
C ASN A 67 -6.34 11.14 0.09
N ALA A 68 -5.46 10.90 -0.89
CA ALA A 68 -5.51 9.73 -1.76
C ALA A 68 -5.64 8.38 -1.03
N GLY A 69 -5.05 8.23 0.17
CA GLY A 69 -5.15 7.03 1.00
C GLY A 69 -6.29 7.01 2.03
N ALA A 70 -7.06 8.09 2.21
CA ALA A 70 -7.96 8.24 3.36
C ALA A 70 -9.11 7.22 3.39
N SER A 71 -9.75 6.96 2.25
CA SER A 71 -10.85 5.99 2.17
C SER A 71 -10.38 4.56 2.50
N SER A 72 -9.22 4.15 1.98
CA SER A 72 -8.64 2.84 2.26
C SER A 72 -8.24 2.72 3.73
N LYS A 73 -7.57 3.73 4.30
CA LYS A 73 -7.21 3.77 5.73
C LYS A 73 -8.44 3.64 6.64
N ALA A 74 -9.53 4.33 6.33
CA ALA A 74 -10.76 4.25 7.12
C ALA A 74 -11.38 2.84 7.11
N LYS A 75 -11.26 2.11 6.00
CA LYS A 75 -11.76 0.73 5.88
C LYS A 75 -10.84 -0.33 6.51
N LEU A 76 -9.58 0.01 6.81
CA LEU A 76 -8.61 -0.90 7.42
C LEU A 76 -8.79 -1.03 8.94
N VAL A 77 -9.54 -0.14 9.57
CA VAL A 77 -9.92 -0.21 10.98
C VAL A 77 -11.40 -0.58 11.05
N PRO A 78 -11.76 -1.79 11.55
CA PRO A 78 -13.17 -2.16 11.70
C PRO A 78 -13.93 -1.18 12.59
N ALA A 79 -15.23 -1.02 12.32
CA ALA A 79 -16.08 -0.14 13.11
C ALA A 79 -16.09 -0.56 14.59
N GLY A 80 -15.76 0.38 15.47
CA GLY A 80 -15.70 0.15 16.92
C GLY A 80 -14.38 -0.46 17.43
N GLU A 81 -13.41 -0.72 16.56
CA GLU A 81 -12.06 -1.15 16.96
C GLU A 81 -11.09 0.05 17.00
N GLU A 82 -10.10 -0.03 17.90
CA GLU A 82 -8.96 0.90 17.90
C GLU A 82 -8.03 0.59 16.70
N PRO A 83 -7.43 1.60 16.04
CA PRO A 83 -6.39 1.35 15.05
C PRO A 83 -5.29 0.45 15.64
N PRO A 84 -4.82 -0.56 14.88
CA PRO A 84 -3.82 -1.47 15.42
C PRO A 84 -2.49 -0.72 15.60
N PRO A 85 -1.68 -1.09 16.61
CA PRO A 85 -0.40 -0.42 16.87
C PRO A 85 0.53 -0.53 15.66
N PRO A 86 1.42 0.44 15.40
CA PRO A 86 2.30 0.42 14.22
C PRO A 86 3.24 -0.81 14.19
N ILE A 87 3.70 -1.23 13.01
CA ILE A 87 4.77 -2.23 12.86
C ILE A 87 6.12 -1.54 13.12
N GLY A 88 6.84 -2.00 14.14
CA GLY A 88 8.08 -1.37 14.62
C GLY A 88 7.90 -0.60 15.92
N PHE A 89 9.01 -0.15 16.52
CA PHE A 89 9.02 0.69 17.73
C PHE A 89 8.88 2.18 17.36
N ASP A 90 8.46 3.00 18.31
CA ASP A 90 8.14 4.43 18.18
C ASP A 90 9.02 5.22 17.19
N ALA A 91 8.35 6.05 16.37
CA ALA A 91 8.93 6.93 15.37
C ALA A 91 9.99 7.94 15.91
N ALA A 92 10.25 7.94 17.22
CA ALA A 92 11.24 8.77 17.88
C ALA A 92 12.71 8.35 17.61
N ALA A 93 12.97 7.13 17.13
CA ALA A 93 14.34 6.61 17.04
C ALA A 93 15.11 6.89 15.73
N GLU A 94 14.44 7.37 14.68
CA GLU A 94 15.09 7.83 13.43
C GLU A 94 14.54 9.21 13.04
N MET A 95 14.89 10.21 13.85
CA MET A 95 14.54 11.61 13.63
C MET A 95 15.65 12.31 12.83
N ASP A 96 15.58 12.26 11.50
CA ASP A 96 16.46 13.07 10.61
C ASP A 96 15.66 14.11 9.81
N GLY A 97 14.52 14.53 10.35
CA GLY A 97 13.70 15.62 9.82
C GLY A 97 13.47 16.68 10.88
N ALA A 98 13.37 17.95 10.48
CA ALA A 98 13.24 19.12 11.35
C ALA A 98 12.04 19.10 12.35
N ASN A 99 11.21 18.05 12.37
CA ASN A 99 10.05 17.86 13.25
C ASN A 99 9.82 16.38 13.63
N GLY A 100 10.83 15.51 13.53
CA GLY A 100 10.70 14.08 13.82
C GLY A 100 9.90 13.27 12.79
N ARG A 101 9.65 13.83 11.60
CA ARG A 101 9.07 13.12 10.45
C ARG A 101 10.17 12.56 9.55
N PRO A 102 10.00 11.35 8.98
CA PRO A 102 10.94 10.84 7.99
C PRO A 102 10.93 11.72 6.73
N SER A 103 12.08 11.84 6.06
CA SER A 103 12.16 12.50 4.77
C SER A 103 11.38 11.70 3.70
N SER A 104 10.87 12.37 2.65
CA SER A 104 10.12 11.72 1.56
C SER A 104 10.81 10.46 0.97
N PRO A 105 12.13 10.44 0.71
CA PRO A 105 12.82 9.24 0.25
C PRO A 105 12.84 8.10 1.28
N VAL A 106 12.97 8.43 2.57
CA VAL A 106 12.93 7.45 3.66
C VAL A 106 11.53 6.89 3.82
N ALA A 107 10.50 7.73 3.75
CA ALA A 107 9.11 7.31 3.77
C ALA A 107 8.82 6.35 2.60
N LEU A 108 9.27 6.66 1.38
CA LEU A 108 9.06 5.77 0.22
C LEU A 108 9.74 4.41 0.42
N ARG A 109 10.98 4.37 0.95
CA ARG A 109 11.67 3.13 1.28
C ARG A 109 10.94 2.31 2.33
N ARG A 110 10.38 2.96 3.35
CA ARG A 110 9.53 2.29 4.36
C ARG A 110 8.26 1.71 3.72
N ALA A 111 7.62 2.43 2.80
CA ALA A 111 6.48 1.92 2.04
C ALA A 111 6.85 0.68 1.20
N ILE A 112 7.99 0.71 0.49
CA ILE A 112 8.54 -0.43 -0.27
C ILE A 112 8.69 -1.66 0.64
N THR A 113 9.31 -1.50 1.80
CA THR A 113 9.51 -2.60 2.75
C THR A 113 8.17 -3.17 3.22
N MET A 114 7.17 -2.33 3.51
CA MET A 114 5.84 -2.80 3.91
C MET A 114 5.10 -3.50 2.77
N LEU A 115 5.27 -3.07 1.51
CA LEU A 115 4.75 -3.79 0.34
C LEU A 115 5.38 -5.19 0.22
N HIS A 116 6.70 -5.32 0.45
CA HIS A 116 7.34 -6.64 0.50
C HIS A 116 6.82 -7.51 1.65
N VAL A 117 6.54 -6.92 2.83
CA VAL A 117 5.89 -7.65 3.93
C VAL A 117 4.53 -8.18 3.49
N ILE A 118 3.70 -7.35 2.84
CA ILE A 118 2.37 -7.78 2.36
C ILE A 118 2.51 -8.90 1.32
N ALA A 119 3.39 -8.77 0.34
CA ALA A 119 3.62 -9.80 -0.67
C ALA A 119 4.11 -11.13 -0.04
N ALA A 120 5.04 -11.06 0.90
CA ALA A 120 5.52 -12.23 1.64
C ALA A 120 4.41 -12.88 2.50
N MET A 121 3.56 -12.06 3.14
CA MET A 121 2.42 -12.55 3.92
C MET A 121 1.36 -13.26 3.07
N LEU A 122 1.15 -12.81 1.82
CA LEU A 122 0.23 -13.44 0.87
C LEU A 122 0.76 -14.79 0.36
N ARG A 123 2.08 -14.91 0.18
CA ARG A 123 2.74 -16.15 -0.26
C ARG A 123 3.00 -17.15 0.85
N ALA A 124 3.04 -16.70 2.09
CA ALA A 124 3.06 -17.60 3.24
C ALA A 124 1.76 -18.42 3.26
N THR A 125 1.85 -19.72 3.57
CA THR A 125 0.69 -20.60 3.63
C THR A 125 -0.38 -20.02 4.55
N LEU A 126 -1.52 -19.60 3.99
CA LEU A 126 -2.65 -19.09 4.75
C LEU A 126 -3.07 -20.17 5.77
N PRO A 127 -3.13 -19.85 7.08
CA PRO A 127 -3.40 -20.85 8.11
C PRO A 127 -4.71 -21.62 7.89
N THR A 128 -5.70 -21.01 7.23
CA THR A 128 -6.93 -21.67 6.75
C THR A 128 -7.54 -20.90 5.57
N ALA A 129 -8.28 -21.58 4.67
CA ALA A 129 -9.07 -20.94 3.60
C ALA A 129 -10.18 -19.99 4.13
N ALA A 130 -10.48 -20.05 5.43
CA ALA A 130 -11.41 -19.16 6.14
C ALA A 130 -10.69 -17.94 6.78
N ALA A 131 -9.36 -17.87 6.72
CA ALA A 131 -8.58 -16.77 7.28
C ALA A 131 -8.45 -15.62 6.26
N ALA A 132 -9.53 -14.86 6.07
CA ALA A 132 -9.44 -13.55 5.41
C ALA A 132 -10.52 -12.59 5.94
N PRO A 133 -10.18 -11.67 6.85
CA PRO A 133 -11.00 -10.50 7.14
C PRO A 133 -10.30 -9.21 6.69
N VAL A 134 -9.27 -9.29 5.84
CA VAL A 134 -8.77 -8.13 5.09
C VAL A 134 -9.26 -8.26 3.65
N PRO A 135 -10.20 -7.41 3.21
CA PRO A 135 -10.69 -7.45 1.84
C PRO A 135 -9.54 -7.26 0.84
N ALA A 136 -9.48 -8.12 -0.17
CA ALA A 136 -8.43 -8.11 -1.18
C ALA A 136 -8.42 -6.80 -1.99
N GLU A 137 -9.56 -6.11 -2.05
CA GLU A 137 -9.73 -4.76 -2.60
C GLU A 137 -8.85 -3.73 -1.88
N LEU A 138 -8.67 -3.86 -0.56
CA LEU A 138 -7.84 -2.93 0.23
C LEU A 138 -6.35 -3.16 -0.05
N ILE A 139 -5.95 -4.40 -0.26
CA ILE A 139 -4.60 -4.77 -0.67
C ILE A 139 -4.32 -4.23 -2.07
N LEU A 140 -5.24 -4.46 -3.00
CA LEU A 140 -5.16 -3.94 -4.36
C LEU A 140 -5.15 -2.41 -4.39
N ALA A 141 -5.91 -1.74 -3.53
CA ALA A 141 -5.93 -0.28 -3.44
C ALA A 141 -4.57 0.31 -3.03
N ALA A 142 -3.85 -0.33 -2.12
CA ALA A 142 -2.51 0.08 -1.74
C ALA A 142 -1.51 -0.06 -2.90
N ALA A 143 -1.53 -1.21 -3.60
CA ALA A 143 -0.68 -1.44 -4.77
C ALA A 143 -1.02 -0.47 -5.92
N ARG A 144 -2.31 -0.27 -6.20
CA ARG A 144 -2.80 0.65 -7.23
C ARG A 144 -2.34 2.08 -6.97
N ARG A 145 -2.45 2.57 -5.73
CA ARG A 145 -1.98 3.93 -5.38
C ARG A 145 -0.50 4.12 -5.69
N THR A 146 0.34 3.15 -5.34
CA THR A 146 1.77 3.20 -5.63
C THR A 146 2.04 3.19 -7.14
N LEU A 147 1.35 2.33 -7.89
CA LEU A 147 1.45 2.22 -9.34
C LEU A 147 0.86 3.43 -10.10
N ASP A 148 -0.06 4.16 -9.47
CA ASP A 148 -0.69 5.34 -10.05
C ASP A 148 0.22 6.58 -10.03
N CYS A 149 1.21 6.62 -9.13
CA CYS A 149 2.17 7.71 -9.06
C CYS A 149 3.28 7.51 -10.09
N ASP A 150 3.36 8.40 -11.08
CA ASP A 150 4.40 8.43 -12.11
C ASP A 150 5.52 9.45 -11.82
N GLY A 151 5.44 10.10 -10.65
CA GLY A 151 6.36 11.15 -10.23
C GLY A 151 6.16 12.50 -10.92
N ALA A 152 5.14 12.63 -11.77
CA ALA A 152 4.74 13.93 -12.29
C ALA A 152 4.23 14.81 -11.14
N ALA A 153 4.61 16.09 -11.18
CA ALA A 153 4.10 17.05 -10.23
C ALA A 153 2.58 17.18 -10.42
N SER A 154 1.82 17.02 -9.35
CA SER A 154 0.37 17.18 -9.35
C SER A 154 -0.02 18.35 -8.46
N SER A 155 -1.10 19.06 -8.78
CA SER A 155 -1.60 20.04 -7.83
C SER A 155 -2.33 19.33 -6.69
N ALA A 156 -1.89 19.55 -5.45
CA ALA A 156 -2.53 18.95 -4.28
C ALA A 156 -3.98 19.42 -4.08
N ALA A 157 -4.31 20.63 -4.55
CA ALA A 157 -5.66 21.20 -4.57
C ALA A 157 -5.84 22.18 -5.75
N PRO A 158 -7.06 22.46 -6.22
CA PRO A 158 -7.29 23.45 -7.27
C PRO A 158 -6.67 24.81 -6.90
N GLY A 159 -5.83 25.36 -7.78
CA GLY A 159 -5.20 26.67 -7.60
C GLY A 159 -3.86 26.68 -6.85
N LEU A 160 -3.36 25.54 -6.37
CA LEU A 160 -2.00 25.42 -5.83
C LEU A 160 -0.98 25.09 -6.94
N PRO A 161 0.30 25.48 -6.78
CA PRO A 161 1.35 25.06 -7.70
C PRO A 161 1.60 23.56 -7.54
N ALA A 162 1.85 22.88 -8.66
CA ALA A 162 2.30 21.50 -8.64
C ALA A 162 3.72 21.42 -8.06
N ILE A 163 3.95 20.52 -7.11
CA ILE A 163 5.24 20.37 -6.44
C ILE A 163 5.92 19.10 -6.97
N ALA A 164 7.11 19.25 -7.54
CA ALA A 164 7.87 18.11 -8.01
C ALA A 164 8.40 17.28 -6.83
N LEU A 165 8.41 15.96 -6.98
CA LEU A 165 9.05 15.08 -6.02
C LEU A 165 10.56 15.34 -5.97
N ARG A 166 11.15 15.06 -4.80
CA ARG A 166 12.61 15.06 -4.64
C ARG A 166 13.25 14.06 -5.59
N VAL A 167 14.44 14.39 -6.09
CA VAL A 167 15.19 13.55 -7.04
C VAL A 167 15.44 12.15 -6.47
N GLU A 168 15.73 12.04 -5.17
CA GLU A 168 15.94 10.74 -4.53
C GLU A 168 14.66 9.92 -4.42
N THR A 169 13.50 10.57 -4.27
CA THR A 169 12.18 9.92 -4.27
C THR A 169 11.84 9.42 -5.67
N LEU A 170 12.08 10.25 -6.70
CA LEU A 170 11.91 9.84 -8.11
C LEU A 170 12.80 8.66 -8.46
N ALA A 171 14.05 8.65 -7.99
CA ALA A 171 14.98 7.54 -8.22
C ALA A 171 14.56 6.22 -7.55
N ALA A 172 13.79 6.28 -6.45
CA ALA A 172 13.27 5.12 -5.74
C ALA A 172 11.86 4.69 -6.18
N LEU A 173 11.19 5.48 -7.03
CA LEU A 173 9.84 5.20 -7.51
C LEU A 173 9.75 3.89 -8.33
N PRO A 174 10.72 3.54 -9.21
CA PRO A 174 10.70 2.26 -9.90
C PRO A 174 10.71 1.05 -8.94
N ASP A 175 11.49 1.13 -7.86
CA ASP A 175 11.53 0.07 -6.85
C ASP A 175 10.16 -0.06 -6.13
N ALA A 176 9.47 1.06 -5.91
CA ALA A 176 8.11 1.07 -5.37
C ALA A 176 7.10 0.44 -6.32
N HIS A 177 7.22 0.70 -7.63
CA HIS A 177 6.37 0.06 -8.64
C HIS A 177 6.62 -1.45 -8.71
N VAL A 178 7.88 -1.89 -8.65
CA VAL A 178 8.22 -3.32 -8.60
C VAL A 178 7.62 -3.98 -7.37
N ALA A 179 7.77 -3.39 -6.19
CA ALA A 179 7.19 -3.92 -4.95
C ALA A 179 5.65 -3.96 -4.99
N ALA A 180 5.01 -2.95 -5.57
CA ALA A 180 3.56 -2.91 -5.73
C ALA A 180 3.05 -3.95 -6.75
N ALA A 181 3.76 -4.13 -7.86
CA ALA A 181 3.48 -5.19 -8.83
C ALA A 181 3.64 -6.58 -8.20
N ASP A 182 4.66 -6.76 -7.36
CA ASP A 182 4.88 -8.02 -6.63
C ASP A 182 3.71 -8.35 -5.67
N VAL A 183 3.12 -7.35 -5.02
CA VAL A 183 1.87 -7.53 -4.24
C VAL A 183 0.72 -7.99 -5.13
N VAL A 184 0.55 -7.42 -6.33
CA VAL A 184 -0.50 -7.82 -7.27
C VAL A 184 -0.27 -9.26 -7.73
N VAL A 185 0.97 -9.65 -8.04
CA VAL A 185 1.33 -11.02 -8.40
C VAL A 185 1.00 -11.97 -7.24
N ALA A 186 1.46 -11.67 -6.03
CA ALA A 186 1.18 -12.47 -4.83
C ALA A 186 -0.32 -12.66 -4.60
N LEU A 187 -1.11 -11.60 -4.81
CA LEU A 187 -2.57 -11.63 -4.66
C LEU A 187 -3.24 -12.53 -5.70
N VAL A 188 -2.78 -12.50 -6.95
CA VAL A 188 -3.25 -13.39 -8.03
C VAL A 188 -2.87 -14.84 -7.76
N GLU A 189 -1.64 -15.09 -7.28
CA GLU A 189 -1.14 -16.42 -6.93
C GLU A 189 -1.94 -17.04 -5.78
N CYS A 190 -2.28 -16.27 -4.74
CA CYS A 190 -2.91 -16.80 -3.52
C CYS A 190 -4.44 -16.75 -3.54
N GLY A 191 -5.06 -15.84 -4.30
CA GLY A 191 -6.45 -15.46 -4.05
C GLY A 191 -7.52 -16.38 -4.63
N GLY A 192 -7.16 -17.44 -5.37
CA GLY A 192 -8.08 -18.50 -5.81
C GLY A 192 -9.41 -17.96 -6.38
N VAL A 193 -10.55 -18.45 -5.89
CA VAL A 193 -11.89 -18.02 -6.33
C VAL A 193 -12.21 -16.57 -5.92
N ALA A 194 -11.62 -16.06 -4.83
CA ALA A 194 -11.82 -14.67 -4.40
C ALA A 194 -11.27 -13.66 -5.44
N MET A 195 -10.29 -14.08 -6.27
CA MET A 195 -9.79 -13.27 -7.38
C MET A 195 -10.75 -13.10 -8.54
N THR A 196 -11.82 -13.90 -8.63
CA THR A 196 -12.79 -13.75 -9.73
C THR A 196 -13.44 -12.37 -9.74
N ALA A 197 -13.74 -11.82 -8.56
CA ALA A 197 -14.26 -10.45 -8.42
C ALA A 197 -13.21 -9.37 -8.73
N LEU A 198 -11.93 -9.68 -8.55
CA LEU A 198 -10.80 -8.76 -8.75
C LEU A 198 -10.14 -8.86 -10.12
N ALA A 199 -10.47 -9.86 -10.94
CA ALA A 199 -9.84 -10.08 -12.25
C ALA A 199 -9.98 -8.86 -13.17
N GLY A 200 -11.18 -8.29 -13.25
CA GLY A 200 -11.43 -7.06 -14.02
C GLY A 200 -10.64 -5.85 -13.51
N PRO A 201 -10.74 -5.50 -12.21
CA PRO A 201 -9.92 -4.46 -11.60
C PRO A 201 -8.40 -4.63 -11.80
N VAL A 202 -7.86 -5.83 -11.63
CA VAL A 202 -6.43 -6.12 -11.82
C VAL A 202 -6.02 -5.96 -13.28
N ALA A 203 -6.79 -6.49 -14.23
CA ALA A 203 -6.51 -6.34 -15.65
C ALA A 203 -6.49 -4.86 -16.08
N ARG A 204 -7.46 -4.06 -15.59
CA ARG A 204 -7.49 -2.61 -15.86
C ARG A 204 -6.29 -1.88 -15.25
N LEU A 205 -5.85 -2.29 -14.07
CA LEU A 205 -4.66 -1.72 -13.43
C LEU A 205 -3.42 -1.95 -14.29
N VAL A 206 -3.21 -3.20 -14.73
CA VAL A 206 -2.07 -3.56 -15.61
C VAL A 206 -2.14 -2.80 -16.93
N ASP A 207 -3.29 -2.76 -17.60
CA ASP A 207 -3.49 -1.99 -18.83
C ASP A 207 -3.17 -0.49 -18.63
N SER A 208 -3.64 0.09 -17.52
CA SER A 208 -3.39 1.50 -17.18
C SER A 208 -1.91 1.78 -16.93
N CYS A 209 -1.17 0.85 -16.32
CA CYS A 209 0.28 0.99 -16.14
C CYS A 209 1.02 0.95 -17.48
N LEU A 210 0.67 0.01 -18.37
CA LEU A 210 1.29 -0.12 -19.69
C LEU A 210 1.03 1.11 -20.57
N ARG A 211 -0.21 1.63 -20.58
CA ARG A 211 -0.59 2.84 -21.31
C ARG A 211 0.02 4.13 -20.77
N ARG A 212 0.47 4.16 -19.51
CA ARG A 212 1.23 5.31 -18.99
C ARG A 212 2.69 5.23 -19.42
N GLY A 213 3.25 4.02 -19.47
CA GLY A 213 4.61 3.77 -19.92
C GLY A 213 4.85 4.07 -21.41
N ASP A 214 3.83 3.96 -22.26
CA ASP A 214 3.95 4.22 -23.70
C ASP A 214 4.00 5.72 -24.08
N GLY A 215 3.81 6.62 -23.11
CA GLY A 215 3.81 8.07 -23.32
C GLY A 215 2.57 8.63 -24.05
N SER A 216 1.60 7.79 -24.40
CA SER A 216 0.37 8.17 -25.11
C SER A 216 -0.63 8.94 -24.24
N GLY A 217 -0.52 8.82 -22.91
CA GLY A 217 -1.38 9.52 -21.94
C GLY A 217 -1.14 11.03 -21.80
N ARG A 218 -0.07 11.60 -22.37
CA ARG A 218 0.29 13.03 -22.22
C ARG A 218 -0.56 14.03 -23.02
N ARG A 219 -1.56 13.57 -23.76
CA ARG A 219 -2.35 14.41 -24.68
C ARG A 219 -3.81 14.55 -24.27
N LYS A 220 -4.13 14.93 -23.03
CA LYS A 220 -5.49 15.47 -22.77
C LYS A 220 -5.72 16.30 -21.50
N GLU A 221 -4.76 17.08 -21.03
CA GLU A 221 -5.09 18.17 -20.10
C GLU A 221 -4.40 19.46 -20.54
N GLY A 222 -5.04 20.10 -21.51
CA GLY A 222 -4.57 21.34 -22.12
C GLY A 222 -5.57 21.79 -23.18
N GLY A 223 -6.80 22.09 -22.78
CA GLY A 223 -7.84 22.60 -23.68
C GLY A 223 -9.20 22.56 -23.01
N GLY A 224 -9.74 23.73 -22.68
CA GLY A 224 -11.01 23.87 -21.97
C GLY A 224 -12.24 23.43 -22.77
N GLY A 225 -13.37 23.38 -22.06
CA GLY A 225 -14.71 23.46 -22.64
C GLY A 225 -15.57 22.20 -22.50
N GLY A 226 -16.53 22.27 -21.56
CA GLY A 226 -17.94 21.92 -21.77
C GLY A 226 -18.35 20.47 -22.03
N GLY A 227 -19.27 19.97 -21.20
CA GLY A 227 -20.39 19.15 -21.68
C GLY A 227 -20.54 17.74 -21.10
N GLY A 228 -21.47 17.60 -20.15
CA GLY A 228 -22.60 16.66 -20.25
C GLY A 228 -22.37 15.14 -20.13
N GLY A 229 -22.85 14.59 -19.01
CA GLY A 229 -23.97 13.63 -19.05
C GLY A 229 -23.69 12.13 -19.06
N GLY A 230 -24.30 11.44 -18.08
CA GLY A 230 -24.68 10.03 -18.09
C GLY A 230 -23.67 9.06 -17.46
N ASP A 231 -24.05 7.99 -16.78
CA ASP A 231 -25.33 7.45 -16.33
C ASP A 231 -24.92 6.27 -15.42
N TRP A 232 -25.38 6.22 -14.17
CA TRP A 232 -25.11 5.08 -13.28
C TRP A 232 -26.28 4.11 -13.36
N GLY A 233 -26.21 3.21 -14.34
CA GLY A 233 -27.12 2.08 -14.47
C GLY A 233 -26.61 0.88 -13.68
N THR A 234 -27.30 0.56 -12.59
CA THR A 234 -27.20 -0.69 -11.83
C THR A 234 -27.79 -1.85 -12.62
N CYS A 235 -27.11 -3.00 -12.61
CA CYS A 235 -27.69 -4.34 -12.73
C CYS A 235 -26.95 -5.22 -11.73
#